data_AF-A0A816S4W9-F1
#
_entry.id   AF-A0A816S4W9-F1
#
_cell.length_a   1.000
_cell.length_b   1.000
_cell.length_c   1.000
_cell.angle_alpha   90.00
_cell.angle_beta   90.00
_cell.angle_gamma   90.00
#
_symmetry.space_group_name_H-M   'P 1'
#
loop_
_entity.id
_entity.type
_entity.pdbx_description
1 polymer ?
#
loop_
_entity_poly.entity_id
_entity_poly.type
_entity_poly.pdbx_seq_one_letter_code
_entity_poly.pdbx_strand_id
1 'polypeptide(L)'
;MQEIVTTRAEDYDLVCPITLRAFRDPVIAVDGRTYEREAIVRWIAEHGTSPFTRQPLNIKDLQPNYHMRNMAGRRGSSASSYYAVDESRVYQYPPTAPVNDEGSIVKASNNHGSGEGCSLRRLLFILIIVIILIISIICGLTLGLYLRKYQRCD
;
A
#
# COMPACT_ATOMS: atom_id res chain seq x y z
N MET A 1 7.94 41.84 -19.79
CA MET A 1 9.00 40.84 -19.56
C MET A 1 8.39 39.76 -18.67
N GLN A 2 7.95 38.65 -19.25
CA GLN A 2 7.42 37.51 -18.47
C GLN A 2 8.57 36.54 -18.25
N GLU A 3 8.92 36.34 -17.00
CA GLU A 3 9.92 35.40 -16.55
C GLU A 3 9.36 33.99 -16.76
N ILE A 4 9.81 33.34 -17.84
CA ILE A 4 9.52 31.94 -18.11
C ILE A 4 10.23 31.10 -17.04
N VAL A 5 9.49 30.71 -16.01
CA VAL A 5 9.91 29.65 -15.09
C VAL A 5 10.03 28.38 -15.93
N THR A 6 11.25 28.06 -16.35
CA THR A 6 11.57 26.85 -17.12
C THR A 6 11.51 25.64 -16.20
N THR A 7 10.30 25.20 -15.83
CA THR A 7 10.12 23.86 -15.26
C THR A 7 10.47 22.85 -16.36
N ARG A 8 11.62 22.19 -16.23
CA ARG A 8 12.03 21.15 -17.19
C ARG A 8 11.00 20.02 -17.12
N ALA A 9 10.79 19.27 -18.21
CA ALA A 9 9.81 18.16 -18.21
C ALA A 9 10.08 17.11 -17.10
N GLU A 10 11.33 17.02 -16.65
CA GLU A 10 11.79 16.21 -15.52
C GLU A 10 11.19 16.66 -14.17
N ASP A 11 10.61 17.87 -14.09
CA ASP A 11 10.10 18.50 -12.88
C ASP A 11 8.79 17.87 -12.39
N TYR A 12 7.94 17.46 -13.32
CA TYR A 12 6.63 16.87 -13.02
C TYR A 12 6.73 15.57 -12.22
N ASP A 13 7.77 14.77 -12.45
CA ASP A 13 7.94 13.48 -11.78
C ASP A 13 8.30 13.60 -10.29
N LEU A 14 8.70 14.80 -9.83
CA LEU A 14 9.03 15.06 -8.42
C LEU A 14 7.98 15.92 -7.72
N VAL A 15 6.77 15.99 -8.28
CA VAL A 15 5.64 16.75 -7.74
C VAL A 15 4.57 15.80 -7.22
N CYS A 16 4.05 16.09 -6.04
CA CYS A 16 2.93 15.33 -5.49
C CYS A 16 1.65 15.60 -6.28
N PRO A 17 0.89 14.55 -6.70
CA PRO A 17 -0.33 14.72 -7.47
C PRO A 17 -1.51 15.32 -6.68
N ILE A 18 -1.44 15.34 -5.35
CA ILE A 18 -2.48 15.94 -4.49
C ILE A 18 -2.16 17.41 -4.20
N THR A 19 -0.94 17.69 -3.75
CA THR A 19 -0.56 19.06 -3.34
C THR A 19 -0.06 19.92 -4.50
N LEU A 20 0.29 19.29 -5.63
CA LEU A 20 0.91 19.92 -6.79
C LEU A 20 2.20 20.69 -6.44
N ARG A 21 2.88 20.27 -5.37
CA ARG A 21 4.17 20.81 -4.92
C ARG A 21 5.25 19.74 -4.95
N ALA A 22 6.50 20.18 -5.00
CA ALA A 22 7.65 19.28 -4.90
C ALA A 22 7.58 18.42 -3.62
N PHE A 23 7.97 17.15 -3.73
CA PHE A 23 7.95 16.23 -2.60
C PHE A 23 8.90 16.67 -1.48
N ARG A 24 8.40 16.66 -0.25
CA ARG A 24 9.19 16.86 0.98
C ARG A 24 9.34 15.54 1.73
N ASP A 25 8.23 14.86 1.99
CA ASP A 25 8.20 13.52 2.58
C ASP A 25 7.40 12.56 1.70
N PRO A 26 8.00 12.09 0.58
CA PRO A 26 7.33 11.21 -0.34
C PRO A 26 7.09 9.82 0.26
N VAL A 27 5.87 9.34 0.14
CA VAL A 27 5.44 7.98 0.49
C VAL A 27 4.84 7.29 -0.72
N ILE A 28 5.16 6.02 -0.92
CA ILE A 28 4.55 5.15 -1.92
C ILE A 28 3.40 4.37 -1.28
N ALA A 29 2.24 4.36 -1.93
CA ALA A 29 1.11 3.53 -1.55
C ALA A 29 1.13 2.19 -2.31
N VAL A 30 0.31 1.24 -1.88
CA VAL A 30 0.17 -0.09 -2.54
C VAL A 30 -0.35 -0.02 -3.98
N ASP A 31 -0.87 1.13 -4.41
CA ASP A 31 -1.22 1.41 -5.81
C ASP A 31 0.00 1.77 -6.69
N GLY A 32 1.21 1.78 -6.11
CA GLY A 32 2.46 2.10 -6.78
C GLY A 32 2.70 3.60 -6.99
N ARG A 33 1.83 4.48 -6.47
CA ARG A 33 1.96 5.92 -6.63
C ARG A 33 2.61 6.57 -5.42
N THR A 34 3.36 7.64 -5.70
CA THR A 34 4.01 8.45 -4.67
C THR A 34 3.18 9.70 -4.37
N TYR A 35 2.97 9.95 -3.08
CA TYR A 35 2.25 11.09 -2.56
C TYR A 35 3.06 11.79 -1.46
N GLU A 36 2.72 13.03 -1.15
CA GLU A 36 3.22 13.71 0.05
C GLU A 36 2.53 13.10 1.28
N ARG A 37 3.30 12.74 2.32
CA ARG A 37 2.78 12.02 3.50
C ARG A 37 1.57 12.72 4.11
N GLU A 38 1.70 14.01 4.40
CA GLU A 38 0.62 14.77 5.05
C GLU A 38 -0.66 14.78 4.22
N ALA A 39 -0.52 14.87 2.89
CA ALA A 39 -1.64 14.95 1.97
C ALA A 39 -2.39 13.62 1.83
N ILE A 40 -1.66 12.51 1.66
CA ILE A 40 -2.29 11.20 1.52
C ILE A 40 -2.89 10.71 2.84
N VAL A 41 -2.27 11.03 3.98
CA VAL A 41 -2.83 10.69 5.30
C VAL A 41 -4.15 11.42 5.52
N ARG A 42 -4.24 12.72 5.19
CA ARG A 42 -5.48 13.48 5.26
C ARG A 42 -6.54 12.89 4.31
N TRP A 43 -6.16 12.58 3.08
CA TRP A 43 -7.07 11.98 2.11
C TRP A 43 -7.65 10.66 2.61
N ILE A 44 -6.82 9.76 3.13
CA ILE A 44 -7.25 8.47 3.69
C ILE A 44 -8.19 8.68 4.89
N ALA A 45 -7.92 9.66 5.75
CA ALA A 45 -8.79 9.96 6.88
C ALA A 45 -10.19 10.42 6.44
N GLU A 46 -10.29 11.15 5.33
CA GLU A 46 -11.56 11.67 4.81
C GLU A 46 -12.30 10.66 3.91
N HIS A 47 -11.57 9.89 3.09
CA HIS A 47 -12.16 9.08 2.01
C HIS A 47 -11.92 7.57 2.15
N GLY A 48 -10.92 7.14 2.94
CA GLY A 48 -10.56 5.72 3.10
C GLY A 48 -10.09 5.01 1.82
N THR A 49 -9.70 5.74 0.78
CA THR A 49 -9.41 5.19 -0.55
C THR A 49 -8.17 5.82 -1.20
N SER A 50 -7.60 5.19 -2.22
CA SER A 50 -6.57 5.79 -3.08
C SER A 50 -7.17 6.93 -3.92
N PRO A 51 -6.50 8.11 -4.00
CA PRO A 51 -6.93 9.21 -4.86
C PRO A 51 -6.98 8.83 -6.35
N PHE A 52 -6.16 7.86 -6.76
CA PHE A 52 -6.04 7.46 -8.17
C PHE A 52 -6.95 6.28 -8.52
N THR A 53 -6.84 5.17 -7.78
CA THR A 53 -7.58 3.94 -8.12
C THR A 53 -8.96 3.88 -7.48
N ARG A 54 -9.24 4.75 -6.50
CA ARG A 54 -10.45 4.74 -5.66
C ARG A 54 -10.68 3.41 -4.92
N GLN A 55 -9.66 2.56 -4.85
CA GLN A 55 -9.69 1.34 -4.06
C GLN A 55 -9.43 1.65 -2.58
N PRO A 56 -9.93 0.83 -1.64
CA PRO A 56 -9.65 1.00 -0.21
C PRO A 56 -8.15 1.07 0.06
N LEU A 57 -7.73 2.05 0.88
CA LEU A 57 -6.33 2.30 1.21
C LEU A 57 -6.22 2.69 2.68
N ASN A 58 -5.29 2.08 3.42
CA ASN A 58 -5.04 2.43 4.82
C ASN A 58 -3.69 3.13 4.98
N ILE A 59 -3.55 3.89 6.07
CA ILE A 59 -2.29 4.59 6.42
C ILE A 59 -1.13 3.60 6.60
N LYS A 60 -1.43 2.37 7.05
CA LYS A 60 -0.43 1.30 7.24
C LYS A 60 0.15 0.76 5.93
N ASP A 61 -0.55 1.01 4.83
CA ASP A 61 -0.17 0.57 3.49
C ASP A 61 0.77 1.57 2.80
N LEU A 62 1.19 2.62 3.52
CA LEU A 62 2.12 3.64 3.05
C LEU A 62 3.56 3.30 3.46
N GLN A 63 4.46 3.28 2.48
CA GLN A 63 5.89 3.08 2.69
C GLN A 63 6.67 4.35 2.31
N PRO A 64 7.77 4.69 3.00
CA PRO A 64 8.60 5.82 2.60
C PRO A 64 9.26 5.58 1.24
N ASN A 65 9.30 6.59 0.37
CA ASN A 65 9.98 6.53 -0.92
C ASN A 65 11.28 7.35 -0.89
N TYR A 66 12.36 6.74 -0.41
CA TYR A 66 13.68 7.38 -0.27
C TYR A 66 14.27 7.83 -1.61
N HIS A 67 14.00 7.10 -2.68
CA HIS A 67 14.48 7.46 -4.01
C HIS A 67 13.90 8.80 -4.46
N MET A 68 12.57 8.98 -4.32
CA MET A 68 11.90 10.25 -4.62
C MET A 68 12.38 11.39 -3.74
N ARG A 69 12.60 11.13 -2.45
CA ARG A 69 13.11 12.15 -1.52
C ARG A 69 14.48 12.66 -1.96
N ASN A 70 15.37 11.76 -2.35
CA ASN A 70 16.72 12.11 -2.77
C ASN A 70 16.73 12.86 -4.10
N MET A 71 15.87 12.47 -5.05
CA MET A 71 15.74 13.19 -6.30
C MET A 71 15.15 14.59 -6.08
N ALA A 72 14.12 14.72 -5.25
CA ALA A 72 13.50 16.02 -4.96
C ALA A 72 14.46 16.96 -4.22
N GLY A 73 15.24 16.44 -3.26
CA GLY A 73 16.25 17.22 -2.53
C GLY A 73 17.34 17.79 -3.43
N ARG A 74 17.78 17.03 -4.45
CA ARG A 74 18.81 17.47 -5.41
C ARG A 74 18.41 18.69 -6.24
N ARG A 75 17.11 18.96 -6.42
CA ARG A 75 16.63 20.16 -7.12
C ARG A 75 16.84 21.44 -6.30
N GLY A 76 16.80 21.35 -4.98
CA GLY A 76 16.93 22.50 -4.08
C GLY A 76 18.38 22.93 -3.81
N SER A 77 19.35 22.08 -4.15
CA SER A 77 20.75 22.29 -3.84
C SER A 77 21.64 21.77 -4.97
N SER A 78 22.27 22.68 -5.71
CA SER A 78 23.39 22.34 -6.58
C SER A 78 24.44 21.59 -5.75
N ALA A 79 24.77 20.37 -6.18
CA ALA A 79 25.68 19.41 -5.54
C ALA A 79 25.12 18.57 -4.38
N SER A 80 24.76 17.33 -4.75
CA SER A 80 25.10 16.08 -4.07
C SER A 80 25.50 16.16 -2.58
N SER A 81 24.59 15.78 -1.67
CA SER A 81 25.01 15.03 -0.49
C SER A 81 23.92 14.01 -0.13
N TYR A 82 24.31 12.73 -0.16
CA TYR A 82 23.46 11.59 0.19
C TYR A 82 23.43 11.35 1.71
N TYR A 83 24.31 12.00 2.48
CA TYR A 83 24.29 12.12 3.95
C TYR A 83 25.09 13.37 4.36
N ALA A 84 24.46 14.54 4.54
CA ALA A 84 25.04 15.62 5.34
C ALA A 84 24.21 15.73 6.61
N VAL A 85 24.76 15.22 7.70
CA VAL A 85 24.15 15.10 9.02
C VAL A 85 24.28 16.46 9.72
N ASP A 86 23.17 17.15 9.98
CA ASP A 86 23.06 18.15 11.05
C ASP A 86 22.23 17.51 12.18
N GLU A 87 22.93 17.24 13.28
CA GLU A 87 22.51 16.51 14.47
C GLU A 87 21.62 17.35 15.41
N SER A 88 20.57 18.01 14.89
CA SER A 88 19.74 18.88 15.74
C SER A 88 18.22 18.79 15.51
N ARG A 89 17.72 17.98 14.56
CA ARG A 89 16.27 17.74 14.40
C ARG A 89 15.92 16.26 14.26
N VAL A 90 15.80 15.63 15.41
CA VAL A 90 15.22 14.31 15.64
C VAL A 90 13.76 14.28 15.18
N TYR A 91 13.48 13.71 14.01
CA TYR A 91 12.27 12.90 13.82
C TYR A 91 12.68 11.43 13.90
N GLN A 92 12.69 10.93 15.14
CA GLN A 92 12.74 9.50 15.47
C GLN A 92 11.43 8.88 14.96
N TYR A 93 11.45 7.84 14.12
CA TYR A 93 11.48 6.48 14.67
C TYR A 93 12.27 5.46 13.80
N PRO A 94 13.03 4.55 14.45
CA PRO A 94 13.88 3.50 13.84
C PRO A 94 13.11 2.14 13.83
N PRO A 95 13.62 0.98 13.32
CA PRO A 95 14.77 0.27 13.92
C PRO A 95 15.65 -0.64 13.02
N THR A 96 16.94 -0.70 13.37
CA THR A 96 17.84 -1.88 13.33
C THR A 96 17.87 -2.79 12.09
N ALA A 97 18.82 -2.55 11.18
CA ALA A 97 19.57 -3.63 10.56
C ALA A 97 21.04 -3.47 11.00
N PRO A 98 21.68 -4.49 11.61
CA PRO A 98 23.06 -4.38 12.05
C PRO A 98 23.94 -4.34 10.79
N VAL A 99 24.60 -3.22 10.53
CA VAL A 99 25.70 -3.13 9.55
C VAL A 99 26.99 -3.38 10.31
N ASN A 100 27.80 -4.35 9.87
CA ASN A 100 29.15 -4.54 10.39
C ASN A 100 30.10 -3.49 9.76
N ASP A 101 31.17 -3.16 10.48
CA ASP A 101 32.07 -2.03 10.20
C ASP A 101 32.83 -2.07 8.86
N GLU A 102 32.62 -3.08 8.03
CA GLU A 102 33.20 -3.23 6.68
C GLU A 102 32.23 -2.86 5.54
N GLY A 103 31.07 -2.27 5.85
CA GLY A 103 30.19 -1.68 4.85
C GLY A 103 29.49 -2.69 3.92
N SER A 104 29.49 -3.97 4.27
CA SER A 104 28.68 -4.97 3.57
C SER A 104 27.32 -5.12 4.22
N ILE A 105 26.27 -5.18 3.40
CA ILE A 105 24.92 -5.53 3.84
C ILE A 105 24.98 -7.01 4.24
N VAL A 106 25.04 -7.30 5.55
CA VAL A 106 24.69 -8.64 6.03
C VAL A 106 23.25 -8.91 5.60
N LYS A 107 23.06 -9.89 4.73
CA LYS A 107 21.73 -10.44 4.49
C LYS A 107 21.24 -10.97 5.83
N ALA A 108 20.36 -10.22 6.47
CA ALA A 108 19.53 -10.75 7.54
C ALA A 108 18.66 -11.84 6.90
N SER A 109 19.17 -13.07 6.94
CA SER A 109 18.31 -14.23 7.10
C SER A 109 17.42 -13.92 8.28
N ASN A 110 16.11 -13.84 8.07
CA ASN A 110 15.15 -14.72 8.72
C ASN A 110 13.70 -14.30 8.46
N ASN A 111 12.95 -15.29 7.99
CA ASN A 111 11.52 -15.50 8.21
C ASN A 111 10.56 -14.51 7.57
N HIS A 112 10.20 -14.85 6.34
CA HIS A 112 8.96 -14.49 5.66
C HIS A 112 7.76 -15.05 6.44
N GLY A 113 7.46 -14.44 7.59
CA GLY A 113 6.30 -14.72 8.41
C GLY A 113 5.10 -13.90 7.96
N SER A 114 4.35 -14.47 7.01
CA SER A 114 2.91 -14.28 6.79
C SER A 114 2.35 -12.85 6.76
N GLY A 115 2.28 -12.31 5.54
CA GLY A 115 1.35 -11.25 5.15
C GLY A 115 0.31 -11.73 4.13
N GLU A 116 0.13 -13.04 3.95
CA GLU A 116 -0.84 -13.63 3.01
C GLU A 116 -2.25 -13.72 3.63
N GLY A 117 -2.70 -12.65 4.29
CA GLY A 117 -3.98 -12.64 5.00
C GLY A 117 -5.15 -12.04 4.23
N CYS A 118 -4.91 -11.32 3.13
CA CYS A 118 -5.93 -10.47 2.51
C CYS A 118 -6.78 -11.19 1.45
N SER A 119 -6.25 -12.25 0.82
CA SER A 119 -6.98 -13.03 -0.19
C SER A 119 -7.61 -14.30 0.38
N LEU A 120 -6.98 -14.95 1.38
CA LEU A 120 -7.48 -16.19 1.97
C LEU A 120 -8.82 -16.00 2.67
N ARG A 121 -9.03 -14.87 3.36
CA ARG A 121 -10.33 -14.57 3.98
C ARG A 121 -11.43 -14.43 2.92
N ARG A 122 -11.14 -13.76 1.80
CA ARG A 122 -12.08 -13.62 0.67
C ARG A 122 -12.39 -14.97 0.02
N LEU A 123 -11.39 -15.82 -0.17
CA LEU A 123 -11.57 -17.17 -0.72
C LEU A 123 -12.35 -18.07 0.26
N LEU A 124 -12.08 -17.97 1.57
CA LEU A 124 -12.79 -18.73 2.59
C LEU A 124 -14.29 -18.35 2.62
N PHE A 125 -14.62 -17.06 2.54
CA PHE A 125 -16.01 -16.61 2.44
C PHE A 125 -16.71 -17.16 1.19
N ILE A 126 -16.03 -17.15 0.04
CA ILE A 126 -16.59 -17.69 -1.21
C ILE A 126 -16.80 -19.20 -1.09
N LEU A 127 -15.82 -19.94 -0.54
CA LEU A 127 -15.93 -21.39 -0.32
C LEU A 127 -17.06 -21.74 0.66
N ILE A 128 -17.22 -20.99 1.75
CA ILE A 128 -18.31 -21.18 2.71
C ILE A 128 -19.67 -20.98 2.04
N ILE A 129 -19.83 -19.92 1.24
CA ILE A 129 -21.07 -19.66 0.48
C ILE A 129 -21.37 -20.80 -0.48
N VAL A 130 -20.38 -21.29 -1.23
CA VAL A 130 -20.55 -22.41 -2.17
C VAL A 130 -20.95 -23.70 -1.44
N ILE A 131 -20.34 -24.02 -0.29
CA ILE A 131 -20.67 -25.19 0.51
C ILE A 131 -22.12 -25.11 1.03
N ILE A 132 -22.56 -23.95 1.53
CA ILE A 132 -23.95 -23.75 2.01
C ILE A 132 -24.96 -23.96 0.88
N LEU A 133 -24.67 -23.46 -0.32
CA LEU A 133 -25.53 -23.66 -1.50
C LEU A 133 -25.61 -25.13 -1.90
N ILE A 134 -24.48 -25.85 -1.89
CA ILE A 134 -24.44 -27.29 -2.21
C ILE A 134 -25.25 -28.09 -1.18
N ILE A 135 -25.07 -27.83 0.11
CA ILE A 135 -25.83 -28.50 1.19
C ILE A 135 -27.33 -28.23 1.02
N SER A 136 -27.72 -27.00 0.68
CA SER A 136 -29.12 -26.65 0.45
C SER A 136 -29.72 -27.38 -0.75
N ILE A 137 -28.96 -27.54 -1.83
CA ILE A 137 -29.39 -28.31 -3.02
C ILE A 137 -29.52 -29.79 -2.70
N ILE A 138 -28.53 -30.39 -2.02
CA ILE A 138 -28.57 -31.81 -1.62
C ILE A 138 -29.72 -32.06 -0.64
N CYS A 139 -29.90 -31.19 0.36
CA CYS A 139 -31.00 -31.27 1.31
C CYS A 139 -32.35 -31.13 0.60
N GLY A 140 -32.50 -30.20 -0.33
CA GLY A 140 -33.71 -30.04 -1.14
C GLY A 140 -34.01 -31.24 -2.04
N LEU A 141 -32.99 -31.83 -2.67
CA LEU A 141 -33.13 -33.04 -3.50
C LEU A 141 -33.47 -34.26 -2.64
N THR A 142 -32.83 -34.42 -1.49
CA THR A 142 -33.11 -35.54 -0.57
C THR A 142 -34.49 -35.42 0.07
N LEU A 143 -34.91 -34.23 0.52
CA LEU A 143 -36.28 -33.98 0.98
C LEU A 143 -37.31 -34.17 -0.13
N GLY A 144 -37.03 -33.69 -1.35
CA GLY A 144 -37.93 -33.84 -2.50
C GLY A 144 -38.14 -35.30 -2.90
N LEU A 145 -37.08 -36.11 -2.85
CA LEU A 145 -37.17 -37.56 -3.08
C LEU A 145 -37.81 -38.30 -1.90
N TYR A 146 -37.59 -37.84 -0.67
CA TYR A 146 -38.20 -38.39 0.54
C TYR A 146 -39.72 -38.15 0.57
N LEU A 147 -40.17 -36.94 0.24
CA LEU A 147 -41.60 -36.60 0.13
C LEU A 147 -42.28 -37.33 -1.04
N ARG A 148 -41.58 -37.54 -2.17
CA ARG A 148 -42.09 -38.36 -3.29
C ARG A 148 -42.25 -39.84 -2.94
N LYS A 149 -41.43 -40.38 -2.03
CA LYS A 149 -41.64 -41.72 -1.48
C LYS A 149 -42.81 -41.76 -0.50
N TYR A 150 -42.95 -40.72 0.33
CA TYR A 150 -44.03 -40.62 1.32
C TYR A 150 -45.42 -40.54 0.65
N GLN A 151 -45.57 -39.78 -0.43
CA GLN A 151 -46.83 -39.68 -1.19
C GLN A 151 -47.19 -40.92 -2.03
N ARG A 152 -46.34 -41.96 -2.05
CA ARG A 152 -46.59 -43.22 -2.79
C ARG A 152 -47.02 -44.36 -1.85
N CYS A 153 -47.33 -44.04 -0.59
CA CYS A 153 -47.76 -44.98 0.44
C CYS A 153 -49.22 -44.80 0.90
N ASP A 154 -50.03 -44.00 0.20
CA ASP A 154 -51.51 -44.06 0.22
C ASP A 154 -52.00 -44.68 -1.09
#